data_AF-A0A8S3IQT2-F1
#
_entry.id   AF-A0A8S3IQT2-F1
#
_cell.length_a   1.000
_cell.length_b   1.000
_cell.length_c   1.000
_cell.angle_alpha   90.00
_cell.angle_beta   90.00
_cell.angle_gamma   90.00
#
_symmetry.space_group_name_H-M   'P 1'
#
loop_
_entity.id
_entity.type
_entity.pdbx_description
1 polymer ?
#
loop_
_entity_poly.entity_id
_entity_poly.type
_entity_poly.pdbx_seq_one_letter_code
_entity_poly.pdbx_strand_id
1 'polypeptide(L)'
;MTLPWSEWSACSSVCGQGTQVRFRAYKVKFLAMGFCAEPLEEFRDCNVPCDPAQMYRLSDTRKTMIKSMETAEKKHKCMQPLEPGPCTKFIERFYFDVTTRKCTKFQYGGCRGNDNNFMAHDECNAMCDELIKDHKPMVHDPRCLISMWSEWSSCMNATCHRPGTQTRTRMYADKRAAMIAQCGESLEEQRRCTLDCNDYVSKNKQNDMMNMPK
;
A
#
# COMPACT_ATOMS: atom_id res chain seq x y z
N MET A 1 -41.79 -3.88 -1.79
CA MET A 1 -41.84 -3.10 -0.53
C MET A 1 -40.49 -3.17 0.18
N THR A 2 -39.81 -2.04 0.35
CA THR A 2 -38.53 -1.95 1.08
C THR A 2 -38.73 -1.76 2.58
N LEU A 3 -37.67 -1.98 3.35
CA LEU A 3 -37.50 -1.48 4.72
C LEU A 3 -37.29 0.04 4.70
N PRO A 4 -37.44 0.72 5.85
CA PRO A 4 -37.01 2.10 6.02
C PRO A 4 -35.52 2.26 5.70
N TRP A 5 -35.15 3.48 5.34
CA TRP A 5 -33.74 3.87 5.21
C TRP A 5 -33.02 3.79 6.55
N SER A 6 -31.74 3.43 6.50
CA SER A 6 -30.82 3.63 7.61
C SER A 6 -30.60 5.12 7.86
N GLU A 7 -29.99 5.41 9.01
CA GLU A 7 -29.33 6.70 9.23
C GLU A 7 -28.22 6.93 8.18
N TRP A 8 -27.89 8.19 7.96
CA TRP A 8 -26.79 8.58 7.08
C TRP A 8 -25.43 8.18 7.69
N SER A 9 -24.51 7.75 6.84
CA SER A 9 -23.11 7.55 7.24
C SER A 9 -22.46 8.86 7.69
N ALA A 10 -21.32 8.75 8.36
CA ALA A 10 -20.39 9.88 8.47
C ALA A 10 -20.00 10.39 7.06
N CYS A 11 -19.58 11.65 6.97
CA CYS A 11 -19.09 12.24 5.72
C CYS A 11 -17.84 11.49 5.25
N SER A 12 -17.73 11.19 3.95
CA SER A 12 -16.57 10.48 3.38
C SER A 12 -15.24 11.24 3.54
N SER A 13 -15.32 12.55 3.74
CA SER A 13 -14.17 13.44 3.91
C SER A 13 -14.02 13.84 5.37
N VAL A 14 -12.77 13.85 5.85
CA VAL A 14 -12.44 14.31 7.21
C VAL A 14 -12.81 15.78 7.40
N CYS A 15 -12.57 16.60 6.37
CA CYS A 15 -13.09 17.95 6.25
C CYS A 15 -13.27 18.29 4.75
N GLY A 16 -14.02 19.34 4.43
CA GLY A 16 -14.33 19.81 3.08
C GLY A 16 -15.52 19.07 2.47
N GLN A 17 -15.60 19.10 1.14
CA GLN A 17 -16.64 18.39 0.40
C GLN A 17 -16.45 16.89 0.49
N GLY A 18 -17.55 16.17 0.72
CA GLY A 18 -17.60 14.72 0.70
C GLY A 18 -19.02 14.24 0.43
N THR A 19 -19.24 12.94 0.61
CA THR A 19 -20.53 12.31 0.38
C THR A 19 -20.88 11.43 1.58
N GLN A 20 -22.16 11.41 1.94
CA GLN A 20 -22.74 10.45 2.87
C GLN A 20 -23.56 9.44 2.08
N VAL A 21 -23.60 8.21 2.57
CA VAL A 21 -24.40 7.13 2.00
C VAL A 21 -25.35 6.59 3.06
N ARG A 22 -26.55 6.20 2.65
CA ARG A 22 -27.47 5.41 3.47
C ARG A 22 -28.03 4.25 2.67
N PHE A 23 -28.47 3.22 3.37
CA PHE A 23 -28.90 1.97 2.76
C PHE A 23 -30.31 1.61 3.23
N ARG A 24 -31.07 0.94 2.37
CA ARG A 24 -32.28 0.20 2.74
C ARG A 24 -32.24 -1.16 2.08
N ALA A 25 -33.01 -2.10 2.59
CA ALA A 25 -33.12 -3.43 2.01
C ALA A 25 -34.56 -3.77 1.67
N TYR A 26 -34.76 -4.74 0.78
CA TYR A 26 -36.09 -5.31 0.56
C TYR A 26 -36.56 -6.07 1.79
N LYS A 27 -37.86 -5.96 2.14
CA LYS A 27 -38.46 -6.76 3.21
C LYS A 27 -38.29 -8.26 2.95
N VAL A 28 -38.33 -8.67 1.68
CA VAL A 28 -38.13 -10.05 1.23
C VAL A 28 -37.18 -10.06 0.04
N LYS A 29 -35.92 -10.48 0.25
CA LYS A 29 -34.88 -10.48 -0.81
C LYS A 29 -35.23 -11.36 -2.02
N PHE A 30 -35.84 -12.52 -1.78
CA PHE A 30 -36.12 -13.52 -2.83
C PHE A 30 -37.17 -13.06 -3.85
N LEU A 31 -38.15 -12.26 -3.43
CA LEU A 31 -39.21 -11.73 -4.30
C LEU A 31 -38.81 -10.47 -5.07
N ALA A 32 -37.69 -9.84 -4.69
CA ALA A 32 -37.27 -8.56 -5.25
C ALA A 32 -36.34 -8.71 -6.46
N MET A 33 -35.68 -9.86 -6.63
CA MET A 33 -34.83 -10.14 -7.78
C MET A 33 -35.66 -10.12 -9.06
N GLY A 34 -35.46 -9.10 -9.90
CA GLY A 34 -36.10 -8.94 -11.21
C GLY A 34 -37.46 -8.22 -11.23
N PHE A 35 -38.10 -8.00 -10.07
CA PHE A 35 -39.45 -7.38 -9.99
C PHE A 35 -39.46 -6.01 -9.32
N CYS A 36 -38.43 -5.66 -8.55
CA CYS A 36 -38.33 -4.37 -7.87
C CYS A 36 -37.12 -3.58 -8.41
N ALA A 37 -37.35 -2.34 -8.85
CA ALA A 37 -36.33 -1.42 -9.35
C ALA A 37 -36.06 -0.25 -8.38
N GLU A 38 -36.48 -0.38 -7.12
CA GLU A 38 -36.29 0.67 -6.13
C GLU A 38 -34.82 0.79 -5.71
N PRO A 39 -34.26 2.01 -5.59
CA PRO A 39 -32.87 2.19 -5.18
C PRO A 39 -32.69 1.74 -3.73
N LEU A 40 -31.70 0.88 -3.48
CA LEU A 40 -31.33 0.39 -2.15
C LEU A 40 -30.24 1.22 -1.49
N GLU A 41 -29.63 2.13 -2.25
CA GLU A 41 -28.56 3.02 -1.82
C GLU A 41 -28.91 4.45 -2.22
N GLU A 42 -28.56 5.40 -1.36
CA GLU A 42 -28.76 6.81 -1.62
C GLU A 42 -27.53 7.59 -1.16
N PHE A 43 -27.13 8.55 -1.98
CA PHE A 43 -25.96 9.40 -1.77
C PHE A 43 -26.40 10.84 -1.56
N ARG A 44 -25.71 11.55 -0.69
CA ARG A 44 -25.92 12.97 -0.44
C ARG A 44 -24.60 13.69 -0.19
N ASP A 45 -24.44 14.87 -0.76
CA ASP A 45 -23.27 15.70 -0.49
C ASP A 45 -23.25 16.22 0.95
N CYS A 46 -22.07 16.27 1.53
CA CYS A 46 -21.79 16.86 2.84
C CYS A 46 -20.62 17.82 2.72
N ASN A 47 -20.61 18.85 3.56
CA ASN A 47 -19.47 19.75 3.70
C ASN A 47 -19.11 19.88 5.18
N VAL A 48 -17.90 19.46 5.52
CA VAL A 48 -17.39 19.52 6.89
C VAL A 48 -16.41 20.70 6.98
N PRO A 49 -16.54 21.62 7.94
CA PRO A 49 -15.63 22.76 8.06
C PRO A 49 -14.17 22.30 8.20
N CYS A 50 -13.27 22.85 7.37
CA CYS A 50 -11.83 22.62 7.48
C CYS A 50 -11.15 23.76 8.24
N ASP A 51 -10.20 23.43 9.11
CA ASP A 51 -9.19 24.39 9.54
C ASP A 51 -8.04 24.49 8.50
N PRO A 52 -7.25 25.58 8.49
CA PRO A 52 -6.15 25.75 7.53
C PRO A 52 -5.07 24.65 7.58
N ALA A 53 -4.83 24.04 8.75
CA ALA A 53 -3.84 22.98 8.90
C ALA A 53 -4.34 21.65 8.32
N GLN A 54 -5.63 21.35 8.45
CA GLN A 54 -6.30 20.21 7.82
C GLN A 54 -6.31 20.33 6.31
N MET A 55 -6.59 21.52 5.77
CA MET A 55 -6.55 21.77 4.33
C MET A 55 -5.15 21.53 3.74
N TYR A 56 -4.10 22.02 4.41
CA TYR A 56 -2.73 21.78 3.98
C TYR A 56 -2.39 20.27 3.98
N ARG A 57 -2.71 19.54 5.05
CA ARG A 57 -2.49 18.09 5.15
C ARG A 57 -3.24 17.30 4.07
N LEU A 58 -4.50 17.63 3.79
CA LEU A 58 -5.28 16.99 2.73
C LEU A 58 -4.68 17.22 1.33
N SER A 59 -4.09 18.40 1.10
CA SER A 59 -3.39 18.69 -0.16
C SER A 59 -2.11 17.84 -0.31
N ASP A 60 -1.39 17.63 0.79
CA ASP A 60 -0.15 16.87 0.82
C ASP A 60 -0.39 15.36 0.71
N THR A 61 -1.42 14.85 1.40
CA THR A 61 -1.86 13.45 1.24
C THR A 61 -2.36 13.19 -0.17
N ARG A 62 -3.12 14.12 -0.78
CA ARG A 62 -3.56 14.00 -2.18
C ARG A 62 -2.37 13.95 -3.14
N LYS A 63 -1.39 14.84 -2.98
CA LYS A 63 -0.15 14.82 -3.79
C LYS A 63 0.61 13.50 -3.62
N THR A 64 0.70 13.00 -2.39
CA THR A 64 1.36 11.74 -2.08
C THR A 64 0.64 10.54 -2.72
N MET A 65 -0.69 10.52 -2.68
CA MET A 65 -1.50 9.48 -3.34
C MET A 65 -1.32 9.50 -4.85
N ILE A 66 -1.39 10.67 -5.49
CA ILE A 66 -1.15 10.81 -6.94
C ILE A 66 0.24 10.28 -7.30
N LYS A 67 1.26 10.70 -6.57
CA LYS A 67 2.63 10.21 -6.76
C LYS A 67 2.73 8.69 -6.60
N SER A 68 2.03 8.12 -5.62
CA SER A 68 2.05 6.66 -5.39
C SER A 68 1.34 5.86 -6.50
N MET A 69 0.30 6.43 -7.11
CA MET A 69 -0.37 5.83 -8.25
C MET A 69 0.54 5.89 -9.49
N GLU A 70 1.18 7.04 -9.73
CA GLU A 70 2.13 7.21 -10.83
C GLU A 70 3.31 6.23 -10.71
N THR A 71 3.89 6.05 -9.53
CA THR A 71 4.99 5.08 -9.33
C THR A 71 4.52 3.63 -9.52
N ALA A 72 3.30 3.30 -9.06
CA ALA A 72 2.72 1.98 -9.28
C ALA A 72 2.49 1.68 -10.77
N GLU A 73 2.00 2.66 -11.54
CA GLU A 73 1.82 2.53 -12.99
C GLU A 73 3.16 2.37 -13.71
N LYS A 74 4.16 3.20 -13.40
CA LYS A 74 5.53 3.07 -13.96
C LYS A 74 6.09 1.68 -13.70
N LYS A 75 5.99 1.21 -12.44
CA LYS A 75 6.45 -0.11 -12.03
C LYS A 75 5.71 -1.22 -12.79
N HIS A 76 4.39 -1.12 -12.94
CA HIS A 76 3.60 -2.09 -13.70
C HIS A 76 4.04 -2.17 -15.16
N LYS A 77 4.24 -1.03 -15.85
CA LYS A 77 4.74 -0.99 -17.23
C LYS A 77 6.09 -1.67 -17.37
N CYS A 78 7.05 -1.33 -16.53
CA CYS A 78 8.40 -1.90 -16.58
C CYS A 78 8.45 -3.40 -16.24
N MET A 79 7.47 -3.92 -15.49
CA MET A 79 7.42 -5.33 -15.08
C MET A 79 6.74 -6.25 -16.10
N GLN A 80 6.13 -5.71 -17.16
CA GLN A 80 5.49 -6.52 -18.19
C GLN A 80 6.53 -7.31 -19.01
N PRO A 81 6.17 -8.50 -19.52
CA PRO A 81 7.09 -9.31 -20.33
C PRO A 81 7.42 -8.64 -21.66
N LEU A 82 8.53 -9.05 -22.30
CA LEU A 82 8.79 -8.66 -23.69
C LEU A 82 7.68 -9.19 -24.61
N GLU A 83 7.12 -8.32 -25.45
CA GLU A 83 6.03 -8.69 -26.35
C GLU A 83 6.17 -8.06 -27.75
N PRO A 84 6.71 -8.80 -28.73
CA PRO A 84 6.84 -8.34 -30.12
C PRO A 84 5.51 -8.04 -30.82
N GLY A 85 4.42 -8.67 -30.35
CA GLY A 85 3.12 -8.64 -31.01
C GLY A 85 3.06 -9.55 -32.25
N PRO A 86 1.88 -9.68 -32.88
CA PRO A 86 1.66 -10.61 -33.99
C PRO A 86 2.04 -10.07 -35.38
N CYS A 87 2.26 -8.76 -35.51
CA CYS A 87 2.68 -8.15 -36.78
C CYS A 87 4.16 -8.41 -37.07
N THR A 88 4.60 -8.22 -38.32
CA THR A 88 5.93 -8.67 -38.79
C THR A 88 6.85 -7.53 -39.24
N LYS A 89 6.54 -6.27 -38.89
CA LYS A 89 7.46 -5.15 -39.20
C LYS A 89 8.75 -5.29 -38.38
N PHE A 90 9.84 -4.70 -38.89
CA PHE A 90 11.11 -4.61 -38.19
C PHE A 90 11.23 -3.21 -37.56
N ILE A 91 10.59 -3.01 -36.40
CA ILE A 91 10.67 -1.74 -35.67
C ILE A 91 11.51 -1.96 -34.41
N GLU A 92 12.69 -1.34 -34.35
CA GLU A 92 13.53 -1.38 -33.16
C GLU A 92 12.86 -0.60 -32.02
N ARG A 93 12.74 -1.24 -30.86
CA ARG A 93 12.17 -0.67 -29.62
C ARG A 93 13.01 -1.13 -28.43
N PHE A 94 12.79 -0.51 -27.28
CA PHE A 94 13.43 -0.87 -26.02
C PHE A 94 12.40 -1.43 -25.05
N TYR A 95 12.78 -2.44 -24.29
CA TYR A 95 12.00 -2.96 -23.16
C TYR A 95 12.91 -3.06 -21.94
N PHE A 96 12.34 -2.96 -20.75
CA PHE A 96 13.04 -3.20 -19.51
C PHE A 96 13.07 -4.70 -19.21
N ASP A 97 14.26 -5.28 -19.20
CA ASP A 97 14.47 -6.63 -18.72
C ASP A 97 14.64 -6.61 -17.21
N VAL A 98 13.64 -7.10 -16.48
CA VAL A 98 13.64 -7.18 -15.01
C VAL A 98 14.74 -8.08 -14.46
N THR A 99 15.21 -9.05 -15.25
CA THR A 99 16.24 -10.03 -14.85
C THR A 99 17.61 -9.35 -14.82
N THR A 100 17.95 -8.64 -15.90
CA THR A 100 19.24 -7.94 -16.04
C THR A 100 19.21 -6.52 -15.51
N ARG A 101 18.01 -5.98 -15.26
CA ARG A 101 17.72 -4.58 -14.90
C ARG A 101 18.24 -3.57 -15.90
N LYS A 102 18.13 -3.93 -17.18
CA LYS A 102 18.63 -3.11 -18.26
C LYS A 102 17.55 -2.94 -19.32
N CYS A 103 17.46 -1.72 -19.81
CA CYS A 103 16.73 -1.42 -21.03
C CYS A 103 17.48 -2.04 -22.21
N THR A 104 16.86 -3.04 -22.84
CA THR A 104 17.45 -3.81 -23.92
C THR A 104 16.61 -3.63 -25.17
N LYS A 105 17.27 -3.61 -26.33
CA LYS A 105 16.57 -3.50 -27.62
C LYS A 105 15.86 -4.81 -27.99
N PHE A 106 14.71 -4.70 -28.63
CA PHE A 106 13.98 -5.83 -29.21
C PHE A 106 13.30 -5.42 -30.52
N GLN A 107 12.93 -6.43 -31.33
CA GLN A 107 12.19 -6.22 -32.56
C GLN A 107 10.68 -6.22 -32.24
N TYR A 108 10.04 -5.07 -32.41
CA TYR A 108 8.60 -4.92 -32.31
C TYR A 108 7.94 -5.07 -33.69
N GLY A 109 6.92 -5.92 -33.75
CA GLY A 109 6.18 -6.25 -34.95
C GLY A 109 5.33 -5.11 -35.53
N GLY A 110 5.12 -4.04 -34.75
CA GLY A 110 4.39 -2.84 -35.19
C GLY A 110 2.90 -2.84 -34.87
N CYS A 111 2.38 -3.83 -34.14
CA CYS A 111 1.03 -3.80 -33.61
C CYS A 111 0.89 -4.64 -32.33
N ARG A 112 -0.12 -4.32 -31.51
CA ARG A 112 -0.33 -4.91 -30.17
C ARG A 112 0.92 -4.81 -29.30
N GLY A 113 1.22 -5.81 -28.48
CA GLY A 113 2.24 -5.71 -27.46
C GLY A 113 1.70 -5.08 -26.19
N ASN A 114 2.61 -4.74 -25.29
CA ASN A 114 2.31 -4.14 -24.01
C ASN A 114 3.09 -2.83 -23.80
N ASP A 115 2.97 -2.24 -22.62
CA ASP A 115 3.52 -0.93 -22.30
C ASP A 115 5.03 -0.97 -21.99
N ASN A 116 5.64 -2.15 -21.85
CA ASN A 116 7.10 -2.32 -21.78
C ASN A 116 7.73 -2.23 -23.17
N ASN A 117 7.48 -1.12 -23.86
CA ASN A 117 7.84 -0.89 -25.25
C ASN A 117 8.08 0.61 -25.49
N PHE A 118 9.36 0.99 -25.45
CA PHE A 118 9.82 2.37 -25.52
C PHE A 118 10.50 2.65 -26.85
N MET A 119 10.42 3.89 -27.34
CA MET A 119 11.05 4.27 -28.60
C MET A 119 12.56 4.49 -28.45
N ALA A 120 12.99 4.95 -27.27
CA ALA A 120 14.39 5.23 -26.98
C ALA A 120 14.88 4.54 -25.71
N HIS A 121 16.17 4.24 -25.67
CA HIS A 121 16.83 3.67 -24.49
C HIS A 121 16.69 4.56 -23.25
N ASP A 122 16.86 5.87 -23.41
CA ASP A 122 16.79 6.83 -22.30
C ASP A 122 15.36 7.01 -21.78
N GLU A 123 14.36 6.88 -22.66
CA GLU A 123 12.94 6.85 -22.27
C GLU A 123 12.65 5.64 -21.38
N CYS A 124 13.13 4.46 -21.79
CA CYS A 124 13.02 3.24 -20.99
C CYS A 124 13.71 3.40 -19.62
N ASN A 125 14.94 3.93 -19.60
CA ASN A 125 15.68 4.13 -18.35
C ASN A 125 14.98 5.11 -17.42
N ALA A 126 14.48 6.23 -17.95
CA ALA A 126 13.75 7.22 -17.16
C ALA A 126 12.41 6.68 -16.63
N MET A 127 11.76 5.78 -17.39
CA MET A 127 10.53 5.14 -16.95
C MET A 127 10.77 4.12 -15.83
N CYS A 128 11.87 3.37 -15.92
CA CYS A 128 12.18 2.24 -15.05
C CYS A 128 13.30 2.53 -14.04
N ASP A 129 13.63 3.80 -13.82
CA ASP A 129 14.79 4.24 -13.04
C ASP A 129 14.75 3.77 -11.58
N GLU A 130 13.58 3.76 -10.96
CA GLU A 130 13.39 3.24 -9.60
C GLU A 130 13.77 1.75 -9.51
N LEU A 131 13.43 0.95 -10.52
CA LEU A 131 13.79 -0.48 -10.56
C LEU A 131 15.26 -0.73 -10.89
N ILE A 132 15.92 0.24 -11.56
CA ILE A 132 17.37 0.23 -11.82
C ILE A 132 18.13 0.58 -10.53
N LYS A 133 17.67 1.59 -9.79
CA LYS A 133 18.28 2.11 -8.55
C LYS A 133 18.11 1.17 -7.37
N ASP A 134 17.01 0.42 -7.33
CA ASP A 134 16.85 -0.66 -6.37
C ASP A 134 17.92 -1.72 -6.68
N HIS A 135 19.11 -1.68 -6.09
CA HIS A 135 20.15 -2.72 -6.26
C HIS A 135 19.78 -4.09 -5.66
N LYS A 136 18.51 -4.28 -5.30
CA LYS A 136 17.95 -5.51 -4.73
C LYS A 136 17.61 -6.53 -5.83
N PRO A 137 18.47 -7.49 -6.25
CA PRO A 137 18.25 -8.33 -7.43
C PRO A 137 16.78 -8.72 -7.67
N MET A 138 16.21 -8.31 -8.81
CA MET A 138 14.82 -8.62 -9.21
C MET A 138 14.69 -9.96 -9.92
N VAL A 139 15.66 -10.84 -9.73
CA VAL A 139 15.37 -12.26 -9.72
C VAL A 139 14.76 -12.47 -8.34
N HIS A 140 13.43 -12.63 -8.25
CA HIS A 140 12.87 -13.41 -7.15
C HIS A 140 13.43 -14.82 -7.35
N ASP A 141 14.69 -15.03 -6.97
CA ASP A 141 15.19 -16.37 -6.77
C ASP A 141 14.18 -16.95 -5.79
N PRO A 142 13.39 -17.96 -6.18
CA PRO A 142 12.34 -18.48 -5.32
C PRO A 142 12.92 -18.96 -3.98
N ARG A 143 14.23 -19.20 -3.93
CA ARG A 143 15.01 -19.53 -2.75
C ARG A 143 15.24 -18.34 -1.80
N CYS A 144 15.22 -17.11 -2.29
CA CYS A 144 15.40 -15.86 -1.53
C CYS A 144 14.08 -15.17 -1.15
N LEU A 145 12.92 -15.83 -1.29
CA LEU A 145 11.65 -15.26 -0.85
C LEU A 145 11.66 -15.03 0.66
N ILE A 146 11.23 -13.85 1.08
CA ILE A 146 11.13 -13.43 2.49
C ILE A 146 9.67 -13.24 2.88
N SER A 147 9.36 -13.47 4.15
CA SER A 147 8.05 -13.23 4.73
C SER A 147 7.74 -11.74 4.80
N MET A 148 6.46 -11.41 5.04
CA MET A 148 6.11 -10.10 5.58
C MET A 148 6.83 -9.87 6.90
N TRP A 149 7.05 -8.60 7.22
CA TRP A 149 7.53 -8.20 8.53
C TRP A 149 6.53 -8.62 9.62
N SER A 150 7.06 -9.00 10.79
CA SER A 150 6.28 -9.12 12.01
C SER A 150 5.71 -7.75 12.41
N GLU A 151 4.71 -7.77 13.28
CA GLU A 151 4.36 -6.58 14.05
C GLU A 151 5.57 -6.07 14.83
N TRP A 152 5.55 -4.76 15.11
CA TRP A 152 6.58 -4.15 15.95
C TRP A 152 6.47 -4.68 17.38
N SER A 153 7.62 -5.00 18.00
CA SER A 153 7.67 -5.31 19.41
C SER A 153 7.14 -4.16 20.26
N SER A 154 6.82 -4.42 21.52
CA SER A 154 6.65 -3.36 22.52
C SER A 154 7.88 -2.46 22.56
N CYS A 155 7.69 -1.20 22.96
CA CYS A 155 8.77 -0.22 23.08
C CYS A 155 9.71 -0.62 24.23
N MET A 156 10.80 -1.31 23.90
CA MET A 156 11.78 -1.81 24.87
C MET A 156 12.67 -0.67 25.34
N ASN A 157 13.09 -0.72 26.61
CA ASN A 157 13.99 0.27 27.23
C ASN A 157 13.49 1.72 27.21
N ALA A 158 12.19 1.94 26.96
CA ALA A 158 11.59 3.25 27.06
C ALA A 158 11.11 3.55 28.48
N THR A 159 11.26 4.81 28.87
CA THR A 159 10.57 5.38 30.04
C THR A 159 9.83 6.64 29.60
N CYS A 160 9.05 7.25 30.50
CA CYS A 160 8.29 8.48 30.25
C CYS A 160 9.11 9.60 29.59
N HIS A 161 10.42 9.64 29.81
CA HIS A 161 11.32 10.65 29.26
C HIS A 161 12.51 10.09 28.49
N ARG A 162 12.57 8.77 28.28
CA ARG A 162 13.64 8.16 27.50
C ARG A 162 13.05 7.37 26.35
N PRO A 163 13.43 7.71 25.10
CA PRO A 163 13.02 6.94 23.95
C PRO A 163 13.60 5.52 24.07
N GLY A 164 12.80 4.55 23.67
CA GLY A 164 13.22 3.16 23.56
C GLY A 164 13.36 2.74 22.12
N THR A 165 13.41 1.43 21.93
CA THR A 165 13.52 0.80 20.61
C THR A 165 12.41 -0.23 20.44
N GLN A 166 11.79 -0.22 19.27
CA GLN A 166 10.99 -1.34 18.79
C GLN A 166 11.78 -2.08 17.72
N THR A 167 11.64 -3.39 17.73
CA THR A 167 12.25 -4.28 16.74
C THR A 167 11.15 -5.06 16.05
N ARG A 168 11.33 -5.33 14.76
CA ARG A 168 10.52 -6.30 14.01
C ARG A 168 11.43 -7.20 13.20
N THR A 169 10.95 -8.39 12.88
CA THR A 169 11.72 -9.39 12.15
C THR A 169 10.94 -9.95 10.97
N ARG A 170 11.66 -10.51 10.01
CA ARG A 170 11.10 -11.31 8.91
C ARG A 170 12.02 -12.49 8.65
N MET A 171 11.57 -13.47 7.87
CA MET A 171 12.32 -14.70 7.65
C MET A 171 12.36 -15.07 6.17
N TYR A 172 13.36 -15.81 5.75
CA TYR A 172 13.29 -16.51 4.46
C TYR A 172 12.20 -17.58 4.52
N ALA A 173 11.41 -17.69 3.45
CA ALA A 173 10.41 -18.73 3.25
C ALA A 173 11.04 -20.14 3.29
N ASP A 174 12.23 -20.29 2.70
CA ASP A 174 13.09 -21.46 2.86
C ASP A 174 14.51 -21.02 3.24
N LYS A 175 14.87 -21.24 4.51
CA LYS A 175 16.19 -20.87 5.05
C LYS A 175 17.34 -21.62 4.40
N ARG A 176 17.16 -22.89 4.02
CA ARG A 176 18.22 -23.70 3.40
C ARG A 176 18.45 -23.27 1.97
N ALA A 177 17.35 -23.08 1.24
CA ALA A 177 17.41 -22.56 -0.12
C ALA A 177 18.07 -21.17 -0.13
N ALA A 178 17.73 -20.30 0.82
CA ALA A 178 18.34 -18.99 0.96
C ALA A 178 19.84 -19.04 1.27
N MET A 179 20.27 -20.01 2.08
CA MET A 179 21.69 -20.24 2.40
C MET A 179 22.47 -20.74 1.17
N ILE A 180 21.90 -21.67 0.39
CA ILE A 180 22.48 -22.16 -0.87
C ILE A 180 22.59 -21.02 -1.89
N ALA A 181 21.58 -20.17 -1.96
CA ALA A 181 21.52 -19.00 -2.85
C ALA A 181 22.30 -17.78 -2.32
N GLN A 182 22.87 -17.86 -1.11
CA GLN A 182 23.63 -16.78 -0.46
C GLN A 182 22.86 -15.45 -0.41
N CYS A 183 21.57 -15.49 -0.05
CA CYS A 183 20.72 -14.29 -0.01
C CYS A 183 21.18 -13.31 1.08
N GLY A 184 21.28 -12.02 0.74
CA GLY A 184 21.80 -10.94 1.61
C GLY A 184 20.74 -10.00 2.19
N GLU A 185 19.48 -10.42 2.28
CA GLU A 185 18.38 -9.58 2.75
C GLU A 185 18.45 -9.31 4.26
N SER A 186 18.16 -8.08 4.69
CA SER A 186 18.03 -7.74 6.11
C SER A 186 16.81 -8.43 6.71
N LEU A 187 16.99 -9.18 7.80
CA LEU A 187 15.90 -9.93 8.46
C LEU A 187 15.39 -9.27 9.75
N GLU A 188 16.03 -8.19 10.19
CA GLU A 188 15.68 -7.44 11.40
C GLU A 188 15.67 -5.94 11.08
N GLU A 189 14.73 -5.22 11.67
CA GLU A 189 14.63 -3.76 11.57
C GLU A 189 14.32 -3.17 12.94
N GLN A 190 14.93 -2.03 13.24
CA GLN A 190 14.78 -1.32 14.50
C GLN A 190 14.32 0.12 14.27
N ARG A 191 13.45 0.62 15.15
CA ARG A 191 13.02 2.02 15.15
C ARG A 191 12.95 2.59 16.56
N ARG A 192 13.14 3.90 16.66
CA ARG A 192 12.92 4.65 17.91
C ARG A 192 11.43 4.72 18.23
N CYS A 193 11.11 4.63 19.51
CA CYS A 193 9.74 4.77 20.03
C CYS A 193 9.73 5.58 21.33
N THR A 194 8.57 6.12 21.70
CA THR A 194 8.32 6.83 22.96
C THR A 194 7.07 6.27 23.62
N LEU A 195 7.02 6.26 24.94
CA LEU A 195 5.82 5.87 25.69
C LEU A 195 4.98 7.10 26.01
N ASP A 196 3.66 6.97 25.91
CA ASP A 196 2.74 7.97 26.46
C ASP A 196 2.72 7.83 28.00
N CYS A 197 3.00 8.93 28.68
CA CYS A 197 3.16 8.98 30.14
C CYS A 197 1.83 8.85 30.89
N ASN A 198 0.70 9.10 30.21
CA ASN A 198 -0.62 9.01 30.83
C ASN A 198 -1.04 7.56 31.12
N ASP A 199 -0.56 6.59 30.34
CA ASP A 199 -0.83 5.16 30.54
C ASP A 199 0.02 4.51 31.66
N TYR A 200 1.06 5.21 32.13
CA TYR A 200 1.94 4.75 33.21
C TYR A 200 1.31 4.98 34.60
N VAL A 201 0.48 6.03 34.73
CA VAL A 201 -0.19 6.39 36.00
C VAL A 201 -1.38 5.45 36.28
N SER A 202 -2.08 4.99 35.25
CA SER A 202 -3.23 4.09 35.37
C SER A 202 -2.84 2.68 35.86
N LYS A 203 -1.63 2.18 35.54
CA LYS A 203 -1.15 0.88 36.03
C LYS A 203 -0.56 0.92 37.44
N ASN A 204 -0.04 2.07 37.89
CA ASN A 204 0.54 2.20 39.23
C ASN A 204 -0.46 2.65 40.31
N LYS A 205 -1.64 3.18 39.94
CA LYS A 205 -2.73 3.46 40.90
C LYS A 205 -3.33 2.21 41.56
N GLN A 206 -3.13 1.02 40.99
CA GLN A 206 -3.70 -0.22 41.53
C GLN A 206 -2.89 -0.79 42.72
N ASN A 207 -1.63 -0.35 42.91
CA ASN A 207 -0.74 -0.90 43.95
C ASN A 207 -0.78 -0.15 45.30
N ASP A 208 -1.43 1.02 45.38
CA ASP A 208 -1.49 1.82 46.62
C ASP A 208 -2.71 1.49 47.52
N MET A 209 -3.53 0.49 47.18
CA MET A 209 -4.68 0.07 48.01
C MET A 209 -4.42 -1.17 48.90
N MET A 210 -3.20 -1.72 48.94
CA MET A 210 -2.88 -2.91 49.76
C MET A 210 -1.88 -2.67 50.92
N ASN A 211 -1.54 -1.43 51.25
CA ASN A 211 -0.73 -1.15 52.44
C ASN A 211 -1.18 0.13 53.15
N MET A 212 -2.21 0.01 53.99
CA MET A 212 -2.38 0.90 55.14
C MET A 212 -2.29 0.08 56.43
N PRO A 213 -1.36 0.39 57.34
CA PRO A 213 -1.37 -0.18 58.69
C PRO A 213 -2.59 0.36 59.45
N LYS A 214 -3.26 -0.53 60.18
CA LYS A 214 -4.32 -0.21 61.16
C LYS A 214 -3.76 0.59 62.33
#